data_AF-A0A538LV25-F1
#
_entry.id   AF-A0A538LV25-F1
#
_cell.length_a   1.000
_cell.length_b   1.000
_cell.length_c   1.000
_cell.angle_alpha   90.00
_cell.angle_beta   90.00
_cell.angle_gamma   90.00
#
_symmetry.space_group_name_H-M   'P 1'
#
loop_
_entity.id
_entity.type
_entity.pdbx_description
1 polymer ?
#
loop_
_entity_poly.entity_id
_entity_poly.type
_entity_poly.pdbx_seq_one_letter_code
_entity_poly.pdbx_strand_id
1 'polypeptide(L)'
;MEIRLTGQSTPTRITPPAAHPPLPDSWRPARLSPVRGGRALKRWRYVGLFCEQMMACAARVQIGPARQSFWALYLRSEGSLRERTRMLRGRGAVQLGQGQLQVHDAGVRLDFCFSEAAPIHARCLHDGGEVFTRKQAGIPARGTLALDGGAPRQLEALAVVDDTAGYHARHTEWWWSAGAGTGRDGAALAWNLVSGVNDPARGSERAVWVAGDPHECAPVSFRSDLGEICCEDGASLRFAAEAERSHRQNLLIVSSDYRAPFGSFSGTLPGVRGGGPVALAHGLGVVEHHRARW
;
A
#
# COMPACT_ATOMS: atom_id res chain seq x y z
N MET A 1 -12.34 10.53 -16.94
CA MET A 1 -12.85 9.20 -17.31
C MET A 1 -12.51 8.25 -16.17
N GLU A 2 -13.47 7.43 -15.71
CA GLU A 2 -13.20 6.36 -14.74
C GLU A 2 -12.46 5.21 -15.41
N ILE A 3 -11.45 4.67 -14.74
CA ILE A 3 -10.64 3.58 -15.27
C ILE A 3 -10.81 2.36 -14.36
N ARG A 4 -11.24 1.25 -14.94
CA ARG A 4 -11.17 -0.08 -14.34
C ARG A 4 -10.46 -0.99 -15.34
N LEU A 5 -9.26 -1.46 -15.00
CA LEU A 5 -8.55 -2.44 -15.82
C LEU A 5 -9.07 -3.84 -15.48
N THR A 6 -10.19 -4.23 -16.06
CA THR A 6 -10.73 -5.59 -15.89
C THR A 6 -9.82 -6.63 -16.57
N GLY A 7 -9.60 -7.78 -15.93
CA GLY A 7 -9.06 -8.97 -16.59
C GLY A 7 -7.56 -9.24 -16.44
N GLN A 8 -6.83 -8.44 -15.65
CA GLN A 8 -5.43 -8.72 -15.33
C GLN A 8 -5.28 -9.81 -14.24
N SER A 9 -6.32 -10.05 -13.42
CA SER A 9 -6.30 -11.09 -12.38
C SER A 9 -7.54 -12.01 -12.40
N THR A 10 -7.35 -13.30 -12.10
CA THR A 10 -8.43 -14.29 -11.98
C THR A 10 -8.42 -14.98 -10.60
N PRO A 11 -9.61 -15.28 -10.01
CA PRO A 11 -9.68 -15.91 -8.69
C PRO A 11 -9.42 -17.42 -8.79
N THR A 12 -8.61 -17.98 -7.89
CA THR A 12 -8.37 -19.45 -7.83
C THR A 12 -8.88 -20.15 -6.57
N ARG A 13 -9.00 -19.48 -5.41
CA ARG A 13 -9.58 -19.98 -4.14
C ARG A 13 -9.30 -18.99 -3.01
N ILE A 14 -10.24 -18.83 -2.07
CA ILE A 14 -9.99 -18.31 -0.72
C ILE A 14 -10.74 -19.19 0.30
N THR A 15 -10.07 -19.48 1.41
CA THR A 15 -10.69 -20.10 2.60
C THR A 15 -11.59 -19.06 3.31
N PRO A 16 -12.87 -19.36 3.61
CA PRO A 16 -13.78 -18.43 4.29
C PRO A 16 -13.27 -17.95 5.67
N PRO A 17 -13.89 -16.91 6.26
CA PRO A 17 -13.52 -16.35 7.56
C PRO A 17 -13.98 -17.22 8.74
N ALA A 18 -13.53 -18.47 8.77
CA ALA A 18 -13.64 -19.33 9.95
C ALA A 18 -12.29 -20.03 10.14
N ALA A 19 -11.62 -19.67 11.24
CA ALA A 19 -10.31 -20.14 11.68
C ALA A 19 -9.22 -20.03 10.61
N HIS A 20 -8.46 -18.93 10.62
CA HIS A 20 -7.26 -18.76 9.81
C HIS A 20 -6.31 -19.97 9.99
N PRO A 21 -6.18 -20.91 9.04
CA PRO A 21 -5.04 -21.81 9.10
C PRO A 21 -3.80 -20.94 8.83
N PRO A 22 -2.69 -21.13 9.56
CA PRO A 22 -1.43 -20.53 9.17
C PRO A 22 -1.14 -20.87 7.70
N LEU A 23 -0.55 -19.92 6.97
CA LEU A 23 -0.09 -20.17 5.60
C LEU A 23 0.73 -21.48 5.58
N PRO A 24 0.54 -22.36 4.59
CA PRO A 24 1.36 -23.56 4.51
C PRO A 24 2.84 -23.16 4.48
N ASP A 25 3.69 -23.87 5.22
CA ASP A 25 5.11 -23.52 5.36
C ASP A 25 5.85 -23.39 4.02
N SER A 26 5.34 -24.02 2.96
CA SER A 26 5.83 -23.91 1.58
C SER A 26 5.68 -22.52 0.94
N TRP A 27 4.92 -21.61 1.55
CA TRP A 27 4.59 -20.29 1.00
C TRP A 27 5.15 -19.11 1.81
N ARG A 28 6.04 -19.37 2.78
CA ARG A 28 6.86 -18.31 3.36
C ARG A 28 7.66 -17.63 2.23
N PRO A 29 7.68 -16.28 2.12
CA PRO A 29 8.40 -15.58 1.04
C PRO A 29 9.89 -15.94 0.92
N ALA A 30 10.47 -16.51 1.97
CA ALA A 30 11.84 -17.05 1.99
C ALA A 30 12.02 -18.34 1.17
N ARG A 31 10.94 -19.04 0.79
CA ARG A 31 10.95 -20.33 0.08
C ARG A 31 10.49 -20.24 -1.39
N LEU A 32 10.23 -19.03 -1.89
CA LEU A 32 9.84 -18.82 -3.29
C LEU A 32 11.08 -18.87 -4.19
N SER A 33 10.99 -19.64 -5.28
CA SER A 33 12.03 -19.70 -6.32
C SER A 33 12.28 -18.32 -6.93
N PRO A 34 13.53 -17.96 -7.29
CA PRO A 34 13.81 -16.68 -7.94
C PRO A 34 13.08 -16.49 -9.29
N VAL A 35 12.77 -17.59 -9.98
CA VAL A 35 12.04 -17.63 -11.25
C VAL A 35 11.04 -18.79 -11.24
N ARG A 36 9.84 -18.58 -11.80
CA ARG A 36 8.84 -19.63 -12.04
C ARG A 36 8.12 -19.34 -13.36
N GLY A 37 8.04 -20.33 -14.25
CA GLY A 37 7.36 -20.17 -15.55
C GLY A 37 7.92 -19.00 -16.38
N GLY A 38 9.25 -18.79 -16.36
CA GLY A 38 9.90 -17.67 -17.05
C GLY A 38 9.72 -16.29 -16.38
N ARG A 39 9.02 -16.22 -15.24
CA ARG A 39 8.75 -14.96 -14.53
C ARG A 39 9.66 -14.81 -13.33
N ALA A 40 10.30 -13.66 -13.21
CA ALA A 40 11.07 -13.32 -12.03
C ALA A 40 10.16 -13.12 -10.81
N LEU A 41 10.62 -13.57 -9.65
CA LEU A 41 9.98 -13.28 -8.38
C LEU A 41 10.00 -11.77 -8.14
N LYS A 42 8.82 -11.19 -7.94
CA LYS A 42 8.64 -9.83 -7.44
C LYS A 42 8.20 -9.93 -5.99
N ARG A 43 8.85 -9.18 -5.11
CA ARG A 43 8.40 -9.05 -3.73
C ARG A 43 8.73 -7.69 -3.18
N TRP A 44 7.85 -7.16 -2.36
CA TRP A 44 8.10 -5.93 -1.64
C TRP A 44 7.44 -5.93 -0.28
N ARG A 45 7.97 -5.06 0.55
CA ARG A 45 7.32 -4.58 1.76
C ARG A 45 7.28 -3.06 1.69
N TYR A 46 6.08 -2.51 1.85
CA TYR A 46 5.80 -1.09 1.93
C TYR A 46 5.19 -0.80 3.30
N VAL A 47 5.60 0.30 3.91
CA VAL A 47 5.00 0.83 5.13
C VAL A 47 4.71 2.31 4.91
N GLY A 48 3.47 2.71 5.15
CA GLY A 48 3.05 4.10 5.19
C GLY A 48 2.76 4.53 6.63
N LEU A 49 3.02 5.80 6.96
CA LEU A 49 2.74 6.44 8.24
C LEU A 49 1.98 7.74 7.99
N PHE A 50 0.83 7.90 8.63
CA PHE A 50 -0.04 9.06 8.40
C PHE A 50 -0.45 9.72 9.72
N CYS A 51 -0.21 11.02 9.84
CA CYS A 51 -0.72 11.86 10.91
C CYS A 51 -0.81 13.33 10.47
N GLU A 52 -1.39 14.18 11.31
CA GLU A 52 -1.57 15.61 10.98
C GLU A 52 -0.27 16.36 10.68
N GLN A 53 0.84 15.91 11.27
CA GLN A 53 2.12 16.59 11.14
C GLN A 53 2.90 16.10 9.92
N MET A 54 2.71 14.85 9.49
CA MET A 54 3.46 14.27 8.39
C MET A 54 2.73 13.10 7.71
N MET A 55 3.10 12.87 6.45
CA MET A 55 2.82 11.62 5.75
C MET A 55 4.15 11.07 5.25
N ALA A 56 4.44 9.81 5.54
CA ALA A 56 5.69 9.19 5.16
C ALA A 56 5.47 7.78 4.61
N CYS A 57 6.37 7.33 3.76
CA CYS A 57 6.43 5.93 3.37
C CYS A 57 7.86 5.46 3.17
N ALA A 58 8.02 4.14 3.28
CA ALA A 58 9.25 3.47 2.89
C ALA A 58 8.93 2.10 2.30
N ALA A 59 9.69 1.71 1.29
CA ALA A 59 9.55 0.42 0.64
C ALA A 59 10.90 -0.24 0.38
N ARG A 60 10.91 -1.57 0.48
CA ARG A 60 11.99 -2.44 -0.01
C ARG A 60 11.42 -3.36 -1.06
N VAL A 61 11.96 -3.28 -2.26
CA VAL A 61 11.48 -3.99 -3.46
C VAL A 61 12.58 -4.91 -3.97
N GLN A 62 12.21 -6.11 -4.37
CA GLN A 62 13.05 -7.07 -5.07
C GLN A 62 12.35 -7.59 -6.32
N ILE A 63 13.09 -7.64 -7.42
CA ILE A 63 12.64 -8.15 -8.72
C ILE A 63 13.74 -9.03 -9.27
N GLY A 64 13.53 -10.34 -9.20
CA GLY A 64 14.59 -11.32 -9.43
C GLY A 64 15.81 -11.01 -8.54
N PRO A 65 17.01 -10.81 -9.12
CA PRO A 65 18.21 -10.45 -8.36
C PRO A 65 18.28 -8.95 -7.99
N ALA A 66 17.57 -8.08 -8.72
CA ALA A 66 17.62 -6.65 -8.49
C ALA A 66 16.88 -6.30 -7.18
N ARG A 67 17.46 -5.42 -6.37
CA ARG A 67 16.74 -4.83 -5.24
C ARG A 67 16.97 -3.33 -5.13
N GLN A 68 15.93 -2.69 -4.65
CA GLN A 68 15.78 -1.25 -4.57
C GLN A 68 15.05 -0.93 -3.26
N SER A 69 15.34 0.22 -2.68
CA SER A 69 14.50 0.81 -1.65
C SER A 69 14.17 2.24 -2.01
N PHE A 70 13.04 2.73 -1.54
CA PHE A 70 12.71 4.14 -1.61
C PHE A 70 12.00 4.58 -0.35
N TRP A 71 11.98 5.87 -0.12
CA TRP A 71 11.22 6.50 0.95
C TRP A 71 10.79 7.90 0.51
N ALA A 72 9.71 8.37 1.13
CA ALA A 72 9.22 9.73 1.01
C ALA A 72 8.74 10.21 2.39
N LEU A 73 8.98 11.48 2.69
CA LEU A 73 8.55 12.17 3.90
C LEU A 73 7.99 13.52 3.48
N TYR A 74 6.70 13.70 3.69
CA TYR A 74 6.00 14.96 3.51
C TYR A 74 5.70 15.60 4.86
N LEU A 75 6.12 16.85 5.04
CA LEU A 75 5.89 17.64 6.24
C LEU A 75 4.79 18.65 5.97
N ARG A 76 3.61 18.41 6.56
CA ARG A 76 2.39 19.16 6.23
C ARG A 76 2.49 20.64 6.62
N SER A 77 3.11 20.94 7.76
CA SER A 77 3.29 22.32 8.24
C SER A 77 4.24 23.14 7.36
N GLU A 78 5.14 22.48 6.63
CA GLU A 78 6.16 23.14 5.80
C GLU A 78 5.82 23.10 4.30
N GLY A 79 4.84 22.28 3.90
CA GLY A 79 4.58 22.00 2.49
C GLY A 79 5.77 21.35 1.77
N SER A 80 6.65 20.65 2.49
CA SER A 80 7.93 20.16 1.97
C SER A 80 7.94 18.63 1.83
N LEU A 81 8.32 18.13 0.65
CA LEU A 81 8.51 16.70 0.37
C LEU A 81 10.00 16.40 0.23
N ARG A 82 10.49 15.45 1.05
CA ARG A 82 11.82 14.85 0.91
C ARG A 82 11.67 13.40 0.49
N GLU A 83 12.41 12.96 -0.52
CA GLU A 83 12.35 11.58 -0.97
C GLU A 83 13.69 11.09 -1.54
N ARG A 84 13.87 9.78 -1.55
CA ARG A 84 15.01 9.16 -2.22
C ARG A 84 14.68 7.76 -2.70
N THR A 85 15.29 7.38 -3.81
CA THR A 85 15.41 6.01 -4.27
C THR A 85 16.87 5.56 -4.22
N ARG A 86 17.12 4.38 -3.68
CA ARG A 86 18.45 3.76 -3.59
C ARG A 86 18.44 2.39 -4.25
N MET A 87 19.41 2.16 -5.13
CA MET A 87 19.77 0.81 -5.60
C MET A 87 20.74 0.16 -4.61
N LEU A 88 20.91 -1.16 -4.71
CA LEU A 88 21.62 -2.07 -3.78
C LEU A 88 23.00 -1.64 -3.21
N ARG A 89 23.61 -0.56 -3.70
CA ARG A 89 24.86 0.00 -3.17
C ARG A 89 24.67 0.90 -1.93
N GLY A 90 23.45 1.29 -1.57
CA GLY A 90 23.17 2.12 -0.38
C GLY A 90 22.72 1.33 0.85
N ARG A 91 23.58 0.46 1.40
CA ARG A 91 23.24 -0.36 2.60
C ARG A 91 22.72 0.54 3.74
N GLY A 92 21.57 0.18 4.32
CA GLY A 92 21.10 0.72 5.61
C GLY A 92 20.14 1.90 5.59
N ALA A 93 19.95 2.56 4.43
CA ALA A 93 19.10 3.76 4.34
C ALA A 93 17.63 3.51 4.74
N VAL A 94 17.10 2.32 4.42
CA VAL A 94 15.75 1.89 4.76
C VAL A 94 15.80 0.51 5.40
N GLN A 95 15.30 0.41 6.62
CA GLN A 95 15.12 -0.85 7.35
C GLN A 95 13.64 -1.04 7.63
N LEU A 96 13.09 -2.13 7.11
CA LEU A 96 11.70 -2.53 7.33
C LEU A 96 11.72 -3.91 7.95
N GLY A 97 11.30 -3.99 9.21
CA GLY A 97 11.12 -5.21 9.97
C GLY A 97 9.64 -5.45 10.27
N GLN A 98 9.37 -6.52 11.01
CA GLN A 98 8.05 -6.70 11.61
C GLN A 98 7.87 -5.63 12.70
N GLY A 99 6.83 -4.81 12.58
CA GLY A 99 6.52 -3.75 13.53
C GLY A 99 7.50 -2.59 13.59
N GLN A 100 8.37 -2.44 12.59
CA GLN A 100 9.41 -1.41 12.59
C GLN A 100 9.62 -0.79 11.21
N LEU A 101 9.75 0.53 11.19
CA LEU A 101 10.22 1.32 10.06
C LEU A 101 11.39 2.21 10.51
N GLN A 102 12.49 2.16 9.78
CA GLN A 102 13.60 3.10 9.93
C GLN A 102 14.03 3.66 8.57
N VAL A 103 14.19 4.98 8.50
CA VAL A 103 14.77 5.69 7.35
C VAL A 103 15.86 6.61 7.86
N HIS A 104 17.11 6.29 7.52
CA HIS A 104 18.30 7.08 7.86
C HIS A 104 19.02 7.45 6.56
N ASP A 105 18.61 8.56 5.93
CA ASP A 105 19.14 8.97 4.63
C ASP A 105 18.91 10.46 4.35
N ALA A 106 19.85 11.10 3.67
CA ALA A 106 19.74 12.48 3.18
C ALA A 106 19.21 13.49 4.23
N GLY A 107 19.76 13.44 5.45
CA GLY A 107 19.36 14.31 6.55
C GLY A 107 18.06 13.91 7.26
N VAL A 108 17.35 12.87 6.80
CA VAL A 108 16.17 12.33 7.48
C VAL A 108 16.56 11.18 8.38
N ARG A 109 16.15 11.25 9.65
CA ARG A 109 16.14 10.13 10.59
C ARG A 109 14.72 9.92 11.10
N LEU A 110 14.05 8.90 10.56
CA LEU A 110 12.71 8.48 10.91
C LEU A 110 12.78 7.09 11.54
N ASP A 111 12.37 6.95 12.81
CA ASP A 111 12.45 5.71 13.57
C ASP A 111 11.10 5.44 14.23
N PHE A 112 10.34 4.46 13.74
CA PHE A 112 8.98 4.14 14.21
C PHE A 112 8.82 2.66 14.55
N CYS A 113 8.04 2.39 15.60
CA CYS A 113 7.55 1.07 15.96
C CYS A 113 6.03 1.03 15.96
N PHE A 114 5.47 -0.15 15.65
CA PHE A 114 4.05 -0.41 15.61
C PHE A 114 3.78 -1.91 15.83
N SER A 115 2.64 -2.24 16.44
CA SER A 115 2.29 -3.64 16.70
C SER A 115 1.44 -4.19 15.57
N GLU A 116 2.04 -4.99 14.70
CA GLU A 116 1.30 -5.66 13.63
C GLU A 116 0.28 -6.65 14.20
N ALA A 117 -0.95 -6.57 13.70
CA ALA A 117 -2.07 -7.42 14.08
C ALA A 117 -2.26 -8.56 13.06
N ALA A 118 -3.37 -9.28 13.20
CA ALA A 118 -3.78 -10.28 12.21
C ALA A 118 -4.02 -9.59 10.85
N PRO A 119 -3.27 -9.93 9.81
CA PRO A 119 -3.42 -9.32 8.50
C PRO A 119 -4.59 -9.94 7.73
N ILE A 120 -5.05 -9.25 6.68
CA ILE A 120 -5.74 -9.94 5.59
C ILE A 120 -4.72 -10.52 4.61
N HIS A 121 -5.10 -11.62 3.97
CA HIS A 121 -4.32 -12.26 2.93
C HIS A 121 -5.15 -12.44 1.67
N ALA A 122 -4.55 -12.20 0.51
CA ALA A 122 -5.14 -12.57 -0.77
C ALA A 122 -4.16 -13.38 -1.61
N ARG A 123 -4.72 -14.28 -2.42
CA ARG A 123 -3.99 -15.09 -3.40
C ARG A 123 -4.70 -14.95 -4.74
N CYS A 124 -4.06 -14.25 -5.67
CA CYS A 124 -4.60 -13.96 -6.98
C CYS A 124 -3.72 -14.59 -8.06
N LEU A 125 -4.34 -15.05 -9.15
CA LEU A 125 -3.60 -15.27 -10.39
C LEU A 125 -3.49 -13.95 -11.14
N HIS A 126 -2.34 -13.69 -11.73
CA HIS A 126 -2.11 -12.62 -12.69
C HIS A 126 -1.48 -13.27 -13.93
N ASP A 127 -2.26 -13.40 -15.00
CA ASP A 127 -1.84 -14.05 -16.25
C ASP A 127 -1.28 -15.48 -16.00
N GLY A 128 -1.93 -16.28 -15.14
CA GLY A 128 -1.48 -17.63 -14.78
C GLY A 128 -0.29 -17.72 -13.82
N GLY A 129 0.32 -16.59 -13.44
CA GLY A 129 1.31 -16.51 -12.37
C GLY A 129 0.64 -16.17 -11.04
N GLU A 130 1.17 -16.69 -9.95
CA GLU A 130 0.54 -16.51 -8.64
C GLU A 130 1.15 -15.35 -7.85
N VAL A 131 0.27 -14.56 -7.23
CA VAL A 131 0.60 -13.42 -6.37
C VAL A 131 -0.05 -13.59 -5.01
N PHE A 132 0.74 -13.40 -3.97
CA PHE A 132 0.31 -13.41 -2.58
C PHE A 132 0.49 -12.04 -1.96
N THR A 133 -0.48 -11.61 -1.18
CA THR A 133 -0.47 -10.30 -0.52
C THR A 133 -0.85 -10.44 0.94
N ARG A 134 -0.29 -9.56 1.75
CA ARG A 134 -0.60 -9.41 3.17
C ARG A 134 -0.76 -7.93 3.46
N LYS A 135 -1.95 -7.53 3.89
CA LYS A 135 -2.27 -6.13 4.15
C LYS A 135 -2.72 -5.93 5.59
N GLN A 136 -2.32 -4.80 6.15
CA GLN A 136 -2.84 -4.27 7.39
C GLN A 136 -2.96 -2.75 7.27
N ALA A 137 -3.94 -2.18 7.95
CA ALA A 137 -4.16 -0.75 7.96
C ALA A 137 -4.70 -0.30 9.32
N GLY A 138 -4.51 0.99 9.64
CA GLY A 138 -4.98 1.57 10.89
C GLY A 138 -4.20 1.13 12.13
N ILE A 139 -2.93 0.73 11.97
CA ILE A 139 -2.10 0.27 13.09
C ILE A 139 -1.54 1.48 13.85
N PRO A 140 -1.75 1.62 15.17
CA PRO A 140 -1.09 2.67 15.94
C PRO A 140 0.43 2.53 15.89
N ALA A 141 1.10 3.62 15.53
CA ALA A 141 2.54 3.71 15.40
C ALA A 141 3.10 4.88 16.21
N ARG A 142 4.25 4.68 16.84
CA ARG A 142 4.93 5.68 17.67
C ARG A 142 6.40 5.72 17.31
N GLY A 143 6.98 6.90 17.32
CA GLY A 143 8.36 7.03 16.89
C GLY A 143 8.88 8.46 16.92
N THR A 144 10.06 8.61 16.33
CA THR A 144 10.76 9.90 16.26
C THR A 144 11.07 10.28 14.82
N LEU A 145 11.13 11.60 14.62
CA LEU A 145 11.64 12.21 13.40
C LEU A 145 12.67 13.27 13.78
N ALA A 146 13.86 13.20 13.18
CA ALA A 146 14.87 14.25 13.21
C ALA A 146 15.29 14.61 11.78
N LEU A 147 15.54 15.91 11.56
CA LEU A 147 15.94 16.46 10.26
C LEU A 147 17.28 17.18 10.42
N ASP A 148 18.21 16.91 9.50
CA ASP A 148 19.48 17.61 9.32
C ASP A 148 20.32 17.73 10.61
N GLY A 149 20.28 16.67 11.44
CA GLY A 149 21.00 16.62 12.73
C GLY A 149 20.31 17.37 13.87
N GLY A 150 19.13 17.94 13.65
CA GLY A 150 18.31 18.59 14.67
C GLY A 150 17.76 17.61 15.71
N ALA A 151 17.15 18.17 16.77
CA ALA A 151 16.58 17.38 17.85
C ALA A 151 15.42 16.48 17.37
N PRO A 152 15.34 15.21 17.84
CA PRO A 152 14.24 14.33 17.49
C PRO A 152 12.92 14.79 18.13
N ARG A 153 11.85 14.86 17.32
CA ARG A 153 10.48 15.06 17.81
C ARG A 153 9.75 13.73 17.90
N GLN A 154 9.00 13.53 18.99
CA GLN A 154 8.11 12.38 19.18
C GLN A 154 6.83 12.57 18.38
N LEU A 155 6.35 11.49 17.77
CA LEU A 155 5.19 11.50 16.90
C LEU A 155 4.37 10.23 17.09
N GLU A 156 3.05 10.40 16.95
CA GLU A 156 2.08 9.31 16.83
C GLU A 156 1.50 9.35 15.42
N ALA A 157 1.30 8.18 14.83
CA ALA A 157 0.74 8.04 13.50
C ALA A 157 -0.07 6.75 13.36
N LEU A 158 -0.82 6.64 12.26
CA LEU A 158 -1.43 5.39 11.84
C LEU A 158 -0.60 4.79 10.70
N ALA A 159 -0.22 3.53 10.86
CA ALA A 159 0.55 2.79 9.88
C ALA A 159 -0.34 1.93 8.99
N VAL A 160 0.09 1.79 7.74
CA VAL A 160 -0.38 0.77 6.80
C VAL A 160 0.80 -0.09 6.37
N VAL A 161 0.59 -1.40 6.23
CA VAL A 161 1.61 -2.35 5.80
C VAL A 161 1.09 -3.11 4.60
N ASP A 162 1.88 -3.11 3.54
CA ASP A 162 1.66 -3.91 2.34
C ASP A 162 2.88 -4.80 2.10
N ASP A 163 2.71 -6.10 2.32
CA ASP A 163 3.64 -7.09 1.79
C ASP A 163 3.01 -7.75 0.56
N THR A 164 3.78 -7.87 -0.52
CA THR A 164 3.38 -8.65 -1.68
C THR A 164 4.56 -9.49 -2.16
N ALA A 165 4.27 -10.71 -2.60
CA ALA A 165 5.26 -11.59 -3.23
C ALA A 165 4.59 -12.46 -4.29
N GLY A 166 5.18 -12.56 -5.47
CA GLY A 166 4.61 -13.37 -6.55
C GLY A 166 5.27 -13.23 -7.90
N TYR A 167 4.61 -13.81 -8.90
CA TYR A 167 5.07 -13.91 -10.27
C TYR A 167 4.07 -13.20 -11.20
N HIS A 168 4.06 -11.87 -11.15
CA HIS A 168 3.19 -11.05 -11.99
C HIS A 168 3.54 -11.19 -13.48
N ALA A 169 2.60 -10.80 -14.35
CA ALA A 169 2.86 -10.63 -15.77
C ALA A 169 4.03 -9.66 -16.05
N ARG A 170 4.52 -9.73 -17.30
CA ARG A 170 5.60 -8.85 -17.80
C ARG A 170 5.17 -7.38 -17.78
N HIS A 171 3.91 -7.12 -18.15
CA HIS A 171 3.27 -5.82 -18.08
C HIS A 171 2.30 -5.82 -16.91
N THR A 172 2.35 -4.77 -16.11
CA THR A 172 1.48 -4.62 -14.94
C THR A 172 1.01 -3.19 -14.88
N GLU A 173 -0.28 -3.00 -14.64
CA GLU A 173 -0.82 -1.68 -14.35
C GLU A 173 -1.86 -1.76 -13.24
N TRP A 174 -1.70 -0.93 -12.21
CA TRP A 174 -2.63 -0.89 -11.09
C TRP A 174 -2.84 0.53 -10.56
N TRP A 175 -3.99 0.68 -9.91
CA TRP A 175 -4.28 1.78 -9.00
C TRP A 175 -4.42 1.20 -7.61
N TRP A 176 -3.93 1.94 -6.63
CA TRP A 176 -3.97 1.54 -5.24
C TRP A 176 -4.25 2.74 -4.34
N SER A 177 -4.92 2.52 -3.22
CA SER A 177 -4.98 3.48 -2.14
C SER A 177 -4.91 2.76 -0.82
N ALA A 178 -4.16 3.33 0.11
CA ALA A 178 -4.21 2.94 1.50
C ALA A 178 -4.15 4.17 2.41
N GLY A 179 -4.83 4.08 3.53
CA GLY A 179 -4.91 5.17 4.47
C GLY A 179 -5.65 4.77 5.73
N ALA A 180 -5.74 5.73 6.63
CA ALA A 180 -6.44 5.58 7.89
C ALA A 180 -7.03 6.92 8.33
N GLY A 181 -8.05 6.85 9.19
CA GLY A 181 -8.83 8.00 9.59
C GLY A 181 -9.91 7.65 10.60
N THR A 182 -10.89 8.52 10.70
CA THR A 182 -12.02 8.39 11.63
C THR A 182 -13.34 8.58 10.90
N GLY A 183 -14.34 7.80 11.30
CA GLY A 183 -15.73 7.95 10.88
C GLY A 183 -16.40 9.13 11.56
N ARG A 184 -17.54 9.57 11.01
CA ARG A 184 -18.37 10.63 11.63
C ARG A 184 -19.00 10.21 12.96
N ASP A 185 -19.14 8.92 13.18
CA ASP A 185 -19.54 8.30 14.44
C ASP A 185 -18.37 8.11 15.43
N GLY A 186 -17.15 8.54 15.05
CA GLY A 186 -15.94 8.38 15.84
C GLY A 186 -15.24 7.02 15.68
N ALA A 187 -15.76 6.11 14.84
CA ALA A 187 -15.12 4.82 14.62
C ALA A 187 -13.72 4.99 13.98
N ALA A 188 -12.76 4.17 14.39
CA ALA A 188 -11.48 4.08 13.69
C ALA A 188 -11.70 3.41 12.33
N LEU A 189 -11.25 4.06 11.26
CA LEU A 189 -11.39 3.57 9.89
C LEU A 189 -10.03 3.44 9.22
N ALA A 190 -9.84 2.40 8.42
CA ALA A 190 -8.68 2.27 7.54
C ALA A 190 -9.05 1.50 6.28
N TRP A 191 -8.23 1.59 5.24
CA TRP A 191 -8.54 0.95 3.97
C TRP A 191 -7.28 0.53 3.19
N ASN A 192 -7.48 -0.47 2.34
CA ASN A 192 -6.61 -0.90 1.25
C ASN A 192 -7.50 -1.14 0.04
N LEU A 193 -7.43 -0.30 -0.98
CA LEU A 193 -8.26 -0.37 -2.18
C LEU A 193 -7.37 -0.57 -3.41
N VAL A 194 -7.75 -1.44 -4.33
CA VAL A 194 -6.95 -1.76 -5.52
C VAL A 194 -7.83 -1.99 -6.76
N SER A 195 -7.30 -1.61 -7.92
CA SER A 195 -7.84 -1.93 -9.25
C SER A 195 -6.69 -2.28 -10.21
N GLY A 196 -6.91 -3.22 -11.12
CA GLY A 196 -5.94 -3.67 -12.12
C GLY A 196 -5.08 -4.86 -11.70
N VAL A 197 -4.60 -4.95 -10.46
CA VAL A 197 -3.85 -6.13 -9.99
C VAL A 197 -4.39 -6.60 -8.65
N ASN A 198 -4.43 -7.91 -8.43
CA ASN A 198 -5.02 -8.53 -7.24
C ASN A 198 -6.48 -8.10 -7.04
N ASP A 199 -7.20 -7.86 -8.13
CA ASP A 199 -8.50 -7.18 -8.15
C ASP A 199 -9.70 -8.05 -8.62
N PRO A 200 -9.71 -9.40 -8.48
CA PRO A 200 -10.85 -10.20 -8.93
C PRO A 200 -12.15 -9.75 -8.24
N ALA A 201 -13.30 -10.09 -8.81
CA ALA A 201 -14.61 -9.68 -8.27
C ALA A 201 -14.82 -10.08 -6.80
N ARG A 202 -14.22 -11.20 -6.37
CA ARG A 202 -14.17 -11.67 -4.98
C ARG A 202 -12.79 -12.25 -4.68
N GLY A 203 -12.39 -12.18 -3.43
CA GLY A 203 -11.09 -12.62 -2.95
C GLY A 203 -9.93 -11.71 -3.36
N SER A 204 -10.20 -10.41 -3.41
CA SER A 204 -9.19 -9.39 -3.62
C SER A 204 -8.48 -9.01 -2.32
N GLU A 205 -7.34 -8.33 -2.43
CA GLU A 205 -6.71 -7.64 -1.29
C GLU A 205 -7.46 -6.39 -0.83
N ARG A 206 -8.55 -6.00 -1.52
CA ARG A 206 -9.39 -4.87 -1.13
C ARG A 206 -10.01 -5.10 0.24
N ALA A 207 -9.88 -4.13 1.13
CA ALA A 207 -10.61 -4.15 2.40
C ALA A 207 -10.78 -2.77 3.02
N VAL A 208 -11.82 -2.66 3.84
CA VAL A 208 -12.05 -1.58 4.79
C VAL A 208 -12.00 -2.17 6.21
N TRP A 209 -11.23 -1.54 7.09
CA TRP A 209 -11.18 -1.86 8.51
C TRP A 209 -12.11 -0.91 9.25
N VAL A 210 -13.04 -1.45 10.02
CA VAL A 210 -13.92 -0.69 10.91
C VAL A 210 -13.62 -1.14 12.34
N ALA A 211 -13.18 -0.22 13.19
CA ALA A 211 -12.75 -0.52 14.55
C ALA A 211 -11.69 -1.66 14.65
N GLY A 212 -10.86 -1.79 13.61
CA GLY A 212 -9.81 -2.82 13.52
C GLY A 212 -10.25 -4.13 12.85
N ASP A 213 -11.54 -4.31 12.55
CA ASP A 213 -12.03 -5.52 11.88
C ASP A 213 -12.04 -5.35 10.35
N PRO A 214 -11.30 -6.19 9.60
CA PRO A 214 -11.24 -6.09 8.14
C PRO A 214 -12.46 -6.69 7.45
N HIS A 215 -12.90 -6.01 6.40
CA HIS A 215 -13.98 -6.46 5.53
C HIS A 215 -13.61 -6.25 4.06
N GLU A 216 -13.67 -7.33 3.25
CA GLU A 216 -13.53 -7.20 1.81
C GLU A 216 -14.67 -6.35 1.24
N CYS A 217 -14.33 -5.39 0.39
CA CYS A 217 -15.30 -4.56 -0.32
C CYS A 217 -15.42 -4.96 -1.80
N ALA A 218 -16.55 -4.58 -2.38
CA ALA A 218 -16.79 -4.73 -3.81
C ALA A 218 -15.69 -4.03 -4.64
N PRO A 219 -15.52 -4.41 -5.91
CA PRO A 219 -14.59 -3.72 -6.81
C PRO A 219 -14.77 -2.20 -6.80
N VAL A 220 -13.64 -1.51 -6.95
CA VAL A 220 -13.59 -0.05 -7.03
C VAL A 220 -12.93 0.36 -8.35
N SER A 221 -13.17 1.60 -8.75
CA SER A 221 -12.51 2.25 -9.88
C SER A 221 -11.89 3.56 -9.44
N PHE A 222 -10.82 3.96 -10.12
CA PHE A 222 -10.10 5.20 -9.82
C PHE A 222 -10.29 6.17 -10.99
N ARG A 223 -10.44 7.46 -10.66
CA ARG A 223 -10.30 8.51 -11.68
C ARG A 223 -8.86 8.57 -12.16
N SER A 224 -8.68 8.88 -13.44
CA SER A 224 -7.36 9.01 -14.07
C SER A 224 -6.46 10.09 -13.44
N ASP A 225 -7.06 11.13 -12.85
CA ASP A 225 -6.36 12.20 -12.14
C ASP A 225 -5.99 11.83 -10.69
N LEU A 226 -6.43 10.65 -10.21
CA LEU A 226 -6.27 10.15 -8.84
C LEU A 226 -7.10 10.91 -7.79
N GLY A 227 -8.00 11.81 -8.19
CA GLY A 227 -8.76 12.66 -7.27
C GLY A 227 -9.97 11.99 -6.62
N GLU A 228 -10.38 10.81 -7.08
CA GLU A 228 -11.56 10.12 -6.58
C GLU A 228 -11.51 8.61 -6.85
N ILE A 229 -12.05 7.85 -5.89
CA ILE A 229 -12.25 6.41 -5.95
C ILE A 229 -13.75 6.14 -5.86
N CYS A 230 -14.31 5.53 -6.91
CA CYS A 230 -15.72 5.21 -7.02
C CYS A 230 -15.95 3.73 -6.71
N CYS A 231 -16.87 3.43 -5.81
CA CYS A 231 -17.22 2.07 -5.39
C CYS A 231 -18.52 1.61 -6.06
N GLU A 232 -18.66 0.30 -6.30
CA GLU A 232 -19.87 -0.27 -6.92
C GLU A 232 -21.15 -0.08 -6.08
N ASP A 233 -21.02 0.12 -4.76
CA ASP A 233 -22.14 0.37 -3.84
C ASP A 233 -22.58 1.85 -3.76
N GLY A 234 -22.01 2.70 -4.62
CA GLY A 234 -22.28 4.14 -4.65
C GLY A 234 -21.44 4.97 -3.68
N ALA A 235 -20.58 4.35 -2.87
CA ALA A 235 -19.61 5.10 -2.08
C ALA A 235 -18.59 5.81 -2.98
N SER A 236 -18.28 7.07 -2.65
CA SER A 236 -17.21 7.83 -3.29
C SER A 236 -16.24 8.36 -2.25
N LEU A 237 -14.95 8.06 -2.46
CA LEU A 237 -13.86 8.56 -1.65
C LEU A 237 -13.07 9.59 -2.47
N ARG A 238 -13.18 10.85 -2.10
CA ARG A 238 -12.48 11.97 -2.74
C ARG A 238 -11.11 12.17 -2.10
N PHE A 239 -10.14 12.51 -2.92
CA PHE A 239 -8.75 12.67 -2.53
C PHE A 239 -8.23 14.05 -2.95
N ALA A 240 -7.70 14.79 -1.98
CA ALA A 240 -7.00 16.03 -2.20
C ALA A 240 -5.49 15.79 -2.04
N ALA A 241 -4.79 15.70 -3.17
CA ALA A 241 -3.34 15.52 -3.19
C ALA A 241 -2.63 16.74 -2.57
N GLU A 242 -1.68 16.49 -1.68
CA GLU A 242 -0.88 17.53 -1.01
C GLU A 242 0.58 17.51 -1.49
N ALA A 243 1.15 16.32 -1.69
CA ALA A 243 2.50 16.17 -2.22
C ALA A 243 2.64 14.86 -2.99
N GLU A 244 3.33 14.89 -4.13
CA GLU A 244 3.47 13.74 -5.01
C GLU A 244 4.91 13.24 -5.11
N ARG A 245 5.09 11.99 -4.71
CA ARG A 245 6.21 11.18 -5.18
C ARG A 245 5.88 10.66 -6.58
N SER A 246 6.71 10.98 -7.56
CA SER A 246 6.58 10.40 -8.90
C SER A 246 7.93 9.93 -9.44
N HIS A 247 7.88 8.97 -10.35
CA HIS A 247 9.06 8.46 -11.01
C HIS A 247 8.71 7.89 -12.37
N ARG A 248 9.41 8.35 -13.41
CA ARG A 248 9.30 7.82 -14.77
C ARG A 248 10.65 7.37 -15.28
N GLN A 249 10.72 6.12 -15.74
CA GLN A 249 11.93 5.52 -16.27
C GLN A 249 11.62 4.60 -17.44
N ASN A 250 12.47 4.63 -18.47
CA ASN A 250 12.42 3.70 -19.59
C ASN A 250 13.84 3.27 -19.98
N LEU A 251 14.19 2.02 -19.69
CA LEU A 251 15.47 1.38 -19.99
C LEU A 251 15.33 0.37 -21.15
N LEU A 252 14.44 0.63 -22.11
CA LEU A 252 14.14 -0.19 -23.29
C LEU A 252 13.49 -1.54 -23.02
N ILE A 253 13.98 -2.34 -22.07
CA ILE A 253 13.38 -3.63 -21.67
C ILE A 253 12.61 -3.52 -20.35
N VAL A 254 12.98 -2.57 -19.50
CA VAL A 254 12.30 -2.22 -18.23
C VAL A 254 11.74 -0.81 -18.35
N SER A 255 10.48 -0.59 -17.99
CA SER A 255 9.91 0.76 -17.88
C SER A 255 8.97 0.86 -16.69
N SER A 256 8.87 2.05 -16.11
CA SER A 256 8.10 2.33 -14.90
C SER A 256 7.56 3.76 -14.99
N ASP A 257 6.25 3.93 -14.85
CA ASP A 257 5.56 5.21 -14.72
C ASP A 257 4.75 5.17 -13.42
N TYR A 258 5.28 5.81 -12.39
CA TYR A 258 4.84 5.70 -11.00
C TYR A 258 4.42 7.07 -10.47
N ARG A 259 3.24 7.15 -9.87
CA ARG A 259 2.74 8.31 -9.12
C ARG A 259 2.16 7.82 -7.81
N ALA A 260 2.53 8.45 -6.71
CA ALA A 260 2.03 8.16 -5.38
C ALA A 260 1.86 9.44 -4.56
N PRO A 261 0.83 10.26 -4.85
CA PRO A 261 0.47 11.39 -4.00
C PRO A 261 0.04 10.99 -2.60
N PHE A 262 0.57 11.69 -1.61
CA PHE A 262 0.03 11.78 -0.26
C PHE A 262 -1.04 12.87 -0.20
N GLY A 263 -2.02 12.69 0.67
CA GLY A 263 -3.07 13.69 0.83
C GLY A 263 -4.19 13.30 1.80
N SER A 264 -5.21 14.14 1.77
CA SER A 264 -6.38 14.04 2.63
C SER A 264 -7.57 13.43 1.89
N PHE A 265 -8.37 12.64 2.61
CA PHE A 265 -9.53 11.96 2.09
C PHE A 265 -10.83 12.50 2.69
N SER A 266 -11.89 12.53 1.88
CA SER A 266 -13.24 12.89 2.31
C SER A 266 -14.30 12.06 1.58
N GLY A 267 -15.53 12.05 2.07
CA GLY A 267 -16.63 11.30 1.47
C GLY A 267 -16.95 10.03 2.26
N THR A 268 -17.03 8.90 1.58
CA THR A 268 -17.53 7.64 2.14
C THR A 268 -16.68 6.46 1.68
N LEU A 269 -16.39 5.55 2.59
CA LEU A 269 -15.83 4.24 2.28
C LEU A 269 -16.96 3.26 1.92
N PRO A 270 -16.67 2.22 1.11
CA PRO A 270 -17.66 1.20 0.79
C PRO A 270 -18.12 0.46 2.06
N GLY A 271 -19.38 0.05 2.05
CA GLY A 271 -20.05 -0.58 3.19
C GLY A 271 -19.54 -1.99 3.50
N VAL A 272 -19.76 -2.41 4.75
CA VAL A 272 -19.40 -3.74 5.24
C VAL A 272 -20.62 -4.68 5.15
N ARG A 273 -20.45 -5.87 4.55
CA ARG A 273 -21.44 -6.99 4.59
C ARG A 273 -22.90 -6.60 4.28
N GLY A 274 -23.13 -5.71 3.31
CA GLY A 274 -24.47 -5.26 2.93
C GLY A 274 -25.01 -4.08 3.75
N GLY A 275 -24.22 -3.55 4.69
CA GLY A 275 -24.43 -2.22 5.26
C GLY A 275 -24.12 -1.12 4.23
N GLY A 276 -24.67 0.07 4.45
CA GLY A 276 -24.44 1.22 3.58
C GLY A 276 -23.02 1.80 3.69
N PRO A 277 -22.68 2.77 2.82
CA PRO A 277 -21.39 3.47 2.85
C PRO A 277 -21.08 4.09 4.21
N VAL A 278 -19.81 4.03 4.62
CA VAL A 278 -19.34 4.54 5.91
C VAL A 278 -18.75 5.94 5.73
N ALA A 279 -19.34 6.94 6.38
CA ALA A 279 -18.94 8.34 6.21
C ALA A 279 -17.63 8.66 6.94
N LEU A 280 -16.66 9.18 6.19
CA LEU A 280 -15.39 9.64 6.72
C LEU A 280 -15.54 11.05 7.31
N ALA A 281 -15.10 11.24 8.56
CA ALA A 281 -14.92 12.56 9.15
C ALA A 281 -13.58 13.16 8.73
N HIS A 282 -12.54 12.33 8.77
CA HIS A 282 -11.17 12.69 8.46
C HIS A 282 -10.39 11.46 8.01
N GLY A 283 -9.47 11.60 7.07
CA GLY A 283 -8.55 10.53 6.71
C GLY A 283 -7.34 11.02 5.93
N LEU A 284 -6.22 10.34 6.15
CA LEU A 284 -4.94 10.61 5.50
C LEU A 284 -4.42 9.33 4.87
N GLY A 285 -3.68 9.46 3.79
CA GLY A 285 -3.13 8.30 3.12
C GLY A 285 -2.42 8.62 1.83
N VAL A 286 -2.37 7.60 0.97
CA VAL A 286 -1.77 7.65 -0.35
C VAL A 286 -2.77 7.15 -1.40
N VAL A 287 -2.71 7.73 -2.58
CA VAL A 287 -3.25 7.14 -3.82
C VAL A 287 -2.07 6.87 -4.72
N GLU A 288 -2.10 5.78 -5.46
CA GLU A 288 -1.04 5.33 -6.35
C GLU A 288 -1.59 4.95 -7.72
N HIS A 289 -0.84 5.29 -8.76
CA HIS A 289 -0.93 4.66 -10.06
C HIS A 289 0.45 4.22 -10.50
N HIS A 290 0.55 2.97 -10.96
CA HIS A 290 1.80 2.44 -11.48
C HIS A 290 1.54 1.62 -12.73
N ARG A 291 2.19 2.02 -13.83
CA ARG A 291 2.36 1.19 -15.03
C ARG A 291 3.81 0.75 -15.12
N ALA A 292 4.04 -0.56 -15.22
CA ALA A 292 5.38 -1.11 -15.31
C ALA A 292 5.51 -2.23 -16.34
N ARG A 293 6.71 -2.33 -16.89
CA ARG A 293 7.20 -3.41 -17.74
C ARG A 293 8.53 -3.89 -17.20
N TRP A 294 8.66 -5.18 -16.94
CA TRP A 294 9.74 -5.74 -16.12
C TRP A 294 10.66 -6.68 -16.89
#